data_AF-A0A368EVM6-F1
#
_entry.id   AF-A0A368EVM6-F1
#
_cell.length_a   1.000
_cell.length_b   1.000
_cell.length_c   1.000
_cell.angle_alpha   90.00
_cell.angle_beta   90.00
_cell.angle_gamma   90.00
#
_symmetry.space_group_name_H-M   'P 1'
#
loop_
_entity.id
_entity.type
_entity.pdbx_description
1 polymer ?
#
loop_
_entity_poly.entity_id
_entity_poly.type
_entity_poly.pdbx_seq_one_letter_code
_entity_poly.pdbx_strand_id
1 'polypeptide(L)'
;MLIENYGCGEVKYLPMPLNQAESFAKRIGASKYLECSEVTGEGLDEVFEEAFEVGHNYALEQIRGLRRKISQPQEPEPRKISCITQ
;
A
#
# COMPACT_ATOMS: atom_id res chain seq x y z
N MET A 1 22.30 1.51 9.91
CA MET A 1 23.60 1.30 10.57
C MET A 1 23.60 2.14 11.82
N LEU A 2 23.51 1.54 13.01
CA LEU A 2 23.84 2.23 14.25
C LEU A 2 25.36 2.19 14.39
N ILE A 3 25.99 3.35 14.58
CA ILE A 3 27.39 3.41 14.99
C ILE A 3 27.37 3.65 16.49
N GLU A 4 27.61 2.59 17.24
CA GLU A 4 28.01 2.68 18.64
C GLU A 4 29.45 3.22 18.66
N ASN A 5 29.63 4.50 18.94
CA ASN A 5 30.84 5.13 19.50
C ASN A 5 30.98 6.59 19.04
N TYR A 6 30.18 7.47 19.62
CA TYR A 6 30.65 8.78 20.01
C TYR A 6 30.31 8.94 21.49
N GLY A 7 31.31 9.24 22.32
CA GLY A 7 31.11 9.45 23.75
C GLY A 7 30.02 10.50 24.00
N CYS A 8 29.21 10.24 25.03
CA CYS A 8 27.94 10.87 25.38
C CYS A 8 26.75 10.21 24.67
N GLY A 9 25.81 9.67 25.46
CA GLY A 9 24.73 8.74 25.07
C GLY A 9 23.63 9.32 24.16
N GLU A 10 23.98 10.13 23.18
CA GLU A 10 23.10 10.57 22.10
C GLU A 10 23.29 9.68 20.88
N VAL A 11 22.24 8.97 20.48
CA VAL A 11 22.22 8.24 19.21
C VAL A 11 22.16 9.27 18.08
N LYS A 12 23.31 9.55 17.45
CA LYS A 12 23.36 10.38 16.25
C LYS A 12 22.93 9.54 15.04
N TYR A 13 21.72 9.81 14.54
CA TYR A 13 21.25 9.24 13.27
C TYR A 13 21.84 10.04 12.12
N LEU A 14 22.46 9.35 11.16
CA LEU A 14 22.81 9.96 9.87
C LEU A 14 21.55 10.01 8.98
N PRO A 15 21.37 11.08 8.17
CA PRO A 15 20.32 11.12 7.18
C PRO A 15 20.38 9.89 6.27
N MET A 16 19.22 9.30 5.98
CA MET A 16 19.14 8.18 5.04
C MET A 16 19.35 8.71 3.62
N PRO A 17 20.30 8.17 2.84
CA PRO A 17 20.43 8.53 1.43
C PRO A 17 19.17 8.15 0.64
N LEU A 18 18.74 9.00 -0.29
CA LEU A 18 17.53 8.82 -1.09
C LEU A 18 17.46 7.43 -1.75
N ASN A 19 18.55 7.01 -2.40
CA ASN A 19 18.61 5.70 -3.07
C ASN A 19 18.41 4.52 -2.10
N GLN A 20 18.88 4.65 -0.85
CA GLN A 20 18.68 3.63 0.19
C GLN A 20 17.22 3.61 0.66
N ALA A 21 16.61 4.77 0.82
CA ALA A 21 15.22 4.89 1.23
C ALA A 21 14.26 4.34 0.16
N GLU A 22 14.47 4.70 -1.11
CA GLU A 22 13.71 4.14 -2.23
C GLU A 22 13.89 2.62 -2.36
N SER A 23 15.13 2.14 -2.19
CA SER A 23 15.40 0.69 -2.19
C SER A 23 14.70 -0.02 -1.05
N PHE A 24 14.60 0.62 0.12
CA PHE A 24 13.88 0.07 1.26
C PHE A 24 12.37 0.02 1.01
N ALA A 25 11.78 1.10 0.49
CA ALA A 25 10.36 1.16 0.15
C ALA A 25 9.97 0.05 -0.84
N LYS A 26 10.77 -0.13 -1.91
CA LYS A 26 10.60 -1.23 -2.87
C LYS A 26 10.66 -2.60 -2.19
N ARG A 27 11.65 -2.80 -1.29
CA ARG A 27 11.86 -4.08 -0.59
C ARG A 27 10.68 -4.48 0.29
N ILE A 28 9.98 -3.53 0.91
CA ILE A 28 8.81 -3.81 1.76
C ILE A 28 7.48 -3.81 0.99
N GLY A 29 7.50 -3.57 -0.32
CA GLY A 29 6.28 -3.48 -1.13
C GLY A 29 5.46 -2.21 -0.87
N ALA A 30 6.11 -1.13 -0.40
CA ALA A 30 5.44 0.16 -0.25
C ALA A 30 5.10 0.74 -1.63
N SER A 31 3.98 1.46 -1.72
CA SER A 31 3.54 2.09 -2.97
C SER A 31 4.51 3.19 -3.42
N LYS A 32 5.02 4.00 -2.49
CA LYS A 32 5.89 5.15 -2.76
C LYS A 32 6.75 5.49 -1.54
N TYR A 33 7.88 6.15 -1.78
CA TYR A 33 8.68 6.82 -0.75
C TYR A 33 8.57 8.33 -0.94
N LEU A 34 8.35 9.07 0.15
CA LEU A 34 8.23 10.52 0.17
C LEU A 34 8.93 11.05 1.43
N GLU A 35 9.73 12.11 1.28
CA GLU A 35 10.36 12.83 2.38
C GLU A 35 9.48 14.03 2.78
N CYS A 36 9.39 14.31 4.07
CA CYS A 36 8.68 15.48 4.57
C CYS A 36 9.32 16.01 5.86
N SER A 37 8.95 17.23 6.23
CA SER A 37 9.41 17.90 7.44
C SER A 37 8.24 18.64 8.08
N GLU A 38 7.82 18.18 9.26
CA GLU A 38 6.79 18.86 10.06
C GLU A 38 7.22 20.28 10.43
N VAL A 39 8.52 20.47 10.68
CA VAL A 39 9.08 21.75 11.14
C VAL A 39 9.03 22.82 10.05
N THR A 40 9.32 22.45 8.80
CA THR A 40 9.31 23.39 7.66
C THR A 40 7.99 23.38 6.90
N GLY A 41 7.16 22.34 7.08
CA GLY A 41 5.95 22.10 6.32
C GLY A 41 6.18 21.46 4.95
N GLU A 42 7.43 21.24 4.55
CA GLU A 42 7.77 20.70 3.23
C GLU A 42 7.36 19.24 3.11
N GLY A 43 6.72 18.87 1.99
CA GLY A 43 6.38 17.49 1.66
C GLY A 43 5.16 16.93 2.41
N LEU A 44 4.53 17.69 3.31
CA LEU A 44 3.42 17.19 4.12
C LEU A 44 2.16 16.94 3.27
N ASP A 45 1.77 17.92 2.45
CA ASP A 45 0.57 17.81 1.62
C ASP A 45 0.71 16.65 0.61
N GLU A 46 1.90 16.52 0.00
CA GLU A 46 2.20 15.47 -0.95
C GLU A 46 2.12 14.06 -0.34
N VAL A 47 2.56 13.89 0.92
CA VAL A 47 2.46 12.61 1.64
C VAL A 47 0.99 12.18 1.80
N PHE A 48 0.10 13.10 2.15
CA PHE A 48 -1.31 12.79 2.37
C PHE A 48 -2.10 12.68 1.08
N GLU A 49 -1.81 13.51 0.08
CA GLU A 49 -2.47 13.44 -1.24
C GLU A 49 -2.17 12.11 -1.92
N GLU A 50 -0.90 11.68 -1.94
CA GLU A 50 -0.51 10.39 -2.53
C GLU A 50 -1.12 9.20 -1.77
N ALA A 51 -1.18 9.27 -0.44
CA ALA A 51 -1.86 8.24 0.35
C ALA A 51 -3.36 8.16 0.02
N PHE A 52 -4.02 9.30 -0.16
CA PHE A 52 -5.40 9.37 -0.59
C PHE A 52 -5.59 8.76 -1.98
N GLU A 53 -4.76 9.13 -2.96
CA GLU A 53 -4.84 8.62 -4.33
C GLU A 53 -4.70 7.09 -4.38
N VAL A 54 -3.78 6.51 -3.62
CA VAL A 54 -3.60 5.05 -3.53
C VAL A 54 -4.88 4.37 -3.06
N GLY A 55 -5.48 4.85 -1.96
CA GLY A 55 -6.72 4.30 -1.42
C GLY A 55 -7.92 4.54 -2.34
N HIS A 56 -8.00 5.71 -2.96
CA HIS A 56 -9.08 6.10 -3.85
C HIS A 56 -9.10 5.23 -5.12
N ASN A 57 -7.95 5.07 -5.77
CA ASN A 57 -7.80 4.22 -6.95
C ASN A 57 -8.14 2.76 -6.65
N TYR A 58 -7.70 2.25 -5.49
CA TYR A 58 -8.06 0.91 -5.05
C TYR A 58 -9.59 0.76 -4.92
N ALA A 59 -10.27 1.71 -4.27
CA ALA A 59 -11.73 1.68 -4.12
C ALA A 59 -12.45 1.70 -5.47
N LEU A 60 -12.01 2.54 -6.42
CA LEU A 60 -12.59 2.60 -7.75
C LEU A 60 -12.45 1.28 -8.51
N GLU A 61 -11.31 0.61 -8.43
CA GLU A 61 -11.11 -0.69 -9.08
C GLU A 61 -11.99 -1.79 -8.48
N GLN A 62 -12.22 -1.78 -7.16
CA GLN A 62 -13.17 -2.70 -6.54
C GLN A 62 -14.60 -2.48 -7.04
N ILE A 63 -15.04 -1.22 -7.15
CA ILE A 63 -16.38 -0.89 -7.68
C ILE A 63 -16.51 -1.32 -9.14
N ARG A 64 -15.48 -1.08 -9.96
CA ARG A 64 -15.45 -1.53 -11.37
C ARG A 64 -15.52 -3.05 -11.46
N GLY A 65 -14.76 -3.77 -10.63
CA GLY A 65 -14.79 -5.23 -10.56
C GLY A 65 -16.17 -5.77 -10.18
N LEU A 66 -16.84 -5.15 -9.20
CA LEU A 66 -18.21 -5.51 -8.81
C LEU A 66 -19.20 -5.32 -9.96
N ARG A 67 -19.14 -4.18 -10.66
CA ARG A 67 -20.00 -3.93 -11.83
C ARG A 67 -19.82 -4.99 -12.91
N ARG A 68 -18.57 -5.39 -13.21
CA ARG A 68 -18.28 -6.45 -14.18
C ARG A 68 -18.92 -7.79 -13.78
N LYS A 69 -18.86 -8.16 -12.50
CA LYS A 69 -19.52 -9.39 -11.98
C LYS A 69 -21.04 -9.33 -12.10
N ILE A 70 -21.65 -8.17 -11.84
CA ILE A 70 -23.11 -7.99 -11.97
C ILE A 70 -23.56 -8.09 -13.44
N SER A 71 -22.74 -7.59 -14.37
CA SER A 71 -23.04 -7.66 -15.81
C SER A 71 -22.81 -9.03 -16.45
N GLN A 72 -22.16 -9.97 -15.76
CA GLN A 72 -22.09 -11.36 -16.23
C GLN A 72 -23.40 -12.08 -15.89
N PRO A 73 -24.04 -12.77 -16.85
CA PRO A 73 -25.19 -13.61 -16.55
C PRO A 73 -24.80 -14.66 -15.51
N GLN A 74 -25.55 -14.77 -14.42
CA GLN A 74 -25.47 -15.95 -13.56
C GLN A 74 -26.01 -17.14 -14.37
N GLU A 75 -25.12 -17.99 -14.89
CA GLU A 75 -25.52 -19.33 -15.32
C GLU A 75 -26.20 -20.03 -14.13
N PRO A 76 -27.41 -20.56 -14.28
CA PRO A 76 -28.07 -21.27 -13.20
C PRO A 76 -27.20 -22.48 -12.80
N GLU A 77 -26.74 -22.49 -11.55
CA GLU A 77 -26.07 -23.63 -10.92
C GLU A 77 -26.85 -24.92 -11.28
N PRO A 78 -26.19 -25.93 -11.90
CA PRO A 78 -26.88 -27.14 -12.30
C PRO A 78 -27.42 -27.83 -11.05
N ARG A 79 -28.76 -27.90 -10.94
CA ARG A 79 -29.43 -28.62 -9.85
C ARG A 79 -28.92 -30.05 -9.86
N LYS A 80 -28.17 -30.43 -8.83
CA LYS A 80 -27.74 -31.82 -8.62
C LYS A 80 -28.98 -32.68 -8.47
N ILE A 81 -29.28 -33.49 -9.48
CA ILE A 81 -30.34 -34.50 -9.43
C ILE A 81 -29.85 -35.55 -8.43
N SER A 82 -30.38 -35.52 -7.21
CA SER A 82 -30.13 -36.55 -6.21
C SER A 82 -30.87 -37.81 -6.66
N CYS A 83 -30.14 -38.77 -7.21
CA CYS A 83 -30.67 -40.10 -7.51
C CYS A 83 -30.95 -40.84 -6.20
N ILE A 84 -32.24 -41.01 -5.88
CA ILE A 84 -32.70 -41.93 -4.84
C ILE A 84 -32.69 -43.33 -5.46
N THR A 85 -31.80 -44.19 -5.00
CA THR A 85 -31.85 -45.64 -5.26
C THR A 85 -32.80 -46.30 -4.26
N GLN A 86 -33.74 -47.09 -4.78
CA GLN A 86 -34.64 -47.97 -4.02
C GLN A 86 -33.91 -49.15 -3.39
#